data_AF-A0A7C2J5L5-F1
#
_entry.id   AF-A0A7C2J5L5-F1
#
_cell.length_a   1.000
_cell.length_b   1.000
_cell.length_c   1.000
_cell.angle_alpha   90.00
_cell.angle_beta   90.00
_cell.angle_gamma   90.00
#
_symmetry.space_group_name_H-M   'P 1'
#
loop_
_entity.id
_entity.type
_entity.pdbx_description
1 polymer ?
#
loop_
_entity_poly.entity_id
_entity_poly.type
_entity_poly.pdbx_seq_one_letter_code
_entity_poly.pdbx_strand_id
1 'polypeptide(L)'
;DSHGNGENLLIEKLPVKVTVVRSWPRPLMMMQGIDETFDGAIFLGYHTGTSNSEGVRAHTISSARLAEVRLNGSPVSEAVINAAIAGHFNVPIIMVSGDDAVVRETRSALGDVEGAIVKWSYGFHSARTLTPVAAYSLIREGVKKAIARIKDFKPFKLKTPVQLDVRFKNYRPAEVLAYLPIVERTDSHSIKYSGKDMVEVSKFIQFITTYEPGLEP
;
A
#
# COMPACT_ATOMS: atom_id res chain seq x y z
N ASP A 1 0.13 0.25 12.17
CA ASP A 1 -1.29 0.36 11.76
C ASP A 1 -1.36 1.24 10.53
N SER A 2 -2.04 0.82 9.47
CA SER A 2 -1.97 1.46 8.15
C SER A 2 -3.37 1.73 7.56
N HIS A 3 -4.42 1.74 8.39
CA HIS A 3 -5.79 1.98 7.94
C HIS A 3 -6.43 3.18 8.63
N GLY A 4 -7.31 3.90 7.93
CA GLY A 4 -8.09 5.01 8.52
C GLY A 4 -7.18 6.05 9.19
N ASN A 5 -7.42 6.34 10.47
CA ASN A 5 -6.60 7.25 11.27
C ASN A 5 -5.30 6.62 11.84
N GLY A 6 -5.02 5.34 11.57
CA GLY A 6 -3.83 4.63 12.05
C GLY A 6 -3.91 4.23 13.53
N GLU A 7 -5.11 4.12 14.10
CA GLU A 7 -5.35 3.88 15.53
C GLU A 7 -6.31 2.71 15.83
N ASN A 8 -6.45 1.78 14.90
CA ASN A 8 -7.40 0.67 14.93
C ASN A 8 -6.90 -0.54 15.74
N LEU A 9 -5.58 -0.76 15.81
CA LEU A 9 -5.01 -1.90 16.53
C LEU A 9 -5.17 -1.76 18.04
N LEU A 10 -5.73 -2.81 18.66
CA LEU A 10 -5.82 -2.97 20.12
C LEU A 10 -4.45 -3.40 20.68
N ILE A 11 -3.61 -2.41 21.00
CA ILE A 11 -2.20 -2.62 21.37
C ILE A 11 -2.03 -3.44 22.65
N GLU A 12 -2.99 -3.35 23.58
CA GLU A 12 -3.02 -4.10 24.83
C GLU A 12 -3.23 -5.61 24.63
N LYS A 13 -3.65 -6.02 23.43
CA LYS A 13 -3.83 -7.43 23.05
C LYS A 13 -2.66 -7.99 22.24
N LEU A 14 -1.63 -7.19 21.96
CA LEU A 14 -0.46 -7.63 21.20
C LEU A 14 0.57 -8.31 22.12
N PRO A 15 1.35 -9.29 21.60
CA PRO A 15 2.44 -9.90 22.35
C PRO A 15 3.50 -8.88 22.79
N VAL A 16 4.16 -9.16 23.92
CA VAL A 16 5.15 -8.25 24.56
C VAL A 16 6.35 -7.85 23.68
N LYS A 17 6.64 -8.59 22.61
CA LYS A 17 7.75 -8.31 21.68
C LYS A 17 7.34 -7.51 20.44
N VAL A 18 6.08 -7.08 20.35
CA VAL A 18 5.58 -6.30 19.21
C VAL A 18 5.73 -4.81 19.50
N THR A 19 6.39 -4.10 18.60
CA THR A 19 6.37 -2.64 18.53
C THR A 19 5.32 -2.20 17.51
N VAL A 20 4.71 -1.02 17.72
CA VAL A 20 3.62 -0.54 16.85
C VAL A 20 3.87 0.89 16.43
N VAL A 21 3.90 1.12 15.11
CA VAL A 21 3.80 2.46 14.52
C VAL A 21 2.33 2.81 14.34
N ARG A 22 1.89 3.94 14.91
CA ARG A 22 0.49 4.42 14.93
C ARG A 22 0.38 5.86 14.42
N SER A 23 -0.85 6.22 14.05
CA SER A 23 -1.26 7.57 13.66
C SER A 23 -0.52 8.11 12.42
N TRP A 24 -0.86 9.33 12.03
CA TRP A 24 -0.32 10.03 10.86
C TRP A 24 0.13 11.43 11.29
N PRO A 25 0.97 12.15 10.51
CA PRO A 25 1.61 11.77 9.25
C PRO A 25 2.87 10.91 9.43
N ARG A 26 3.23 10.14 8.40
CA ARG A 26 4.43 9.28 8.39
C ARG A 26 5.17 9.38 7.04
N PRO A 27 6.48 9.67 7.01
CA PRO A 27 7.23 9.81 5.75
C PRO A 27 7.13 8.61 4.80
N LEU A 28 7.10 7.39 5.36
CA LEU A 28 6.97 6.14 4.60
C LEU A 28 5.53 5.59 4.59
N MET A 29 4.54 6.42 4.91
CA MET A 29 3.12 6.07 4.91
C MET A 29 2.84 4.73 5.65
N MET A 30 2.26 3.76 4.95
CA MET A 30 1.88 2.44 5.45
C MET A 30 3.09 1.56 5.81
N MET A 31 4.29 1.91 5.35
CA MET A 31 5.54 1.17 5.56
C MET A 31 6.48 1.83 6.57
N GLN A 32 6.02 2.84 7.30
CA GLN A 32 6.85 3.49 8.32
C GLN A 32 7.38 2.51 9.37
N GLY A 33 8.68 2.63 9.64
CA GLY A 33 9.44 1.76 10.54
C GLY A 33 10.23 0.67 9.81
N ILE A 34 10.07 0.51 8.50
CA ILE A 34 10.92 -0.37 7.69
C ILE A 34 12.30 0.25 7.45
N ASP A 35 13.32 -0.60 7.45
CA ASP A 35 14.69 -0.34 7.02
C ASP A 35 15.34 -1.66 6.55
N GLU A 36 16.62 -1.64 6.23
CA GLU A 36 17.38 -2.80 5.78
C GLU A 36 17.60 -3.90 6.84
N THR A 37 17.18 -3.68 8.10
CA THR A 37 17.34 -4.68 9.17
C THR A 37 16.25 -5.74 9.19
N PHE A 38 15.20 -5.59 8.36
CA PHE A 38 14.09 -6.54 8.28
C PHE A 38 14.33 -7.64 7.24
N ASP A 39 14.09 -8.90 7.62
CA ASP A 39 14.22 -10.05 6.70
C ASP A 39 13.10 -10.15 5.66
N GLY A 40 11.92 -9.59 5.96
CA GLY A 40 10.75 -9.65 5.09
C GLY A 40 9.54 -8.93 5.68
N ALA A 41 8.60 -8.54 4.81
CA ALA A 41 7.37 -7.86 5.20
C ALA A 41 6.13 -8.68 4.84
N ILE A 42 5.11 -8.60 5.70
CA ILE A 42 3.82 -9.28 5.54
C ILE A 42 2.72 -8.23 5.45
N PHE A 43 1.90 -8.33 4.40
CA PHE A 43 0.76 -7.47 4.15
C PHE A 43 -0.52 -8.11 4.70
N LEU A 44 -1.05 -7.59 5.81
CA LEU A 44 -2.23 -8.13 6.47
C LEU A 44 -3.49 -7.32 6.15
N GLY A 45 -4.54 -8.00 5.69
CA GLY A 45 -5.86 -7.39 5.47
C GLY A 45 -5.93 -6.40 4.31
N TYR A 46 -5.11 -6.60 3.28
CA TYR A 46 -5.05 -5.74 2.10
C TYR A 46 -6.29 -5.89 1.20
N HIS A 47 -6.46 -4.94 0.28
CA HIS A 47 -7.45 -4.94 -0.80
C HIS A 47 -6.78 -4.55 -2.12
N THR A 48 -7.50 -4.75 -3.22
CA THR A 48 -7.01 -4.40 -4.54
C THR A 48 -6.92 -2.90 -4.77
N GLY A 49 -6.12 -2.50 -5.76
CA GLY A 49 -5.99 -1.12 -6.21
C GLY A 49 -7.23 -0.58 -6.92
N THR A 50 -7.27 0.73 -7.12
CA THR A 50 -8.43 1.46 -7.70
C THR A 50 -8.80 1.05 -9.13
N SER A 51 -7.87 0.49 -9.90
CA SER A 51 -8.11 0.02 -11.28
C SER A 51 -8.68 -1.40 -11.33
N ASN A 52 -8.78 -2.08 -10.20
CA ASN A 52 -9.25 -3.45 -10.12
C ASN A 52 -10.77 -3.47 -9.91
N SER A 53 -11.49 -4.13 -10.81
CA SER A 53 -12.96 -4.22 -10.78
C SER A 53 -13.51 -5.39 -9.94
N GLU A 54 -12.65 -6.29 -9.46
CA GLU A 54 -13.07 -7.53 -8.81
C GLU A 54 -13.01 -7.44 -7.28
N GLY A 55 -12.03 -6.72 -6.74
CA GLY A 55 -11.77 -6.73 -5.30
C GLY A 55 -12.77 -5.94 -4.45
N VAL A 56 -12.99 -6.43 -3.22
CA VAL A 56 -13.87 -5.75 -2.26
C VAL A 56 -13.17 -4.49 -1.73
N ARG A 57 -13.87 -3.36 -1.71
CA ARG A 57 -13.34 -2.04 -1.31
C ARG A 57 -12.11 -1.60 -2.11
N ALA A 58 -12.04 -1.94 -3.40
CA ALA A 58 -10.93 -1.58 -4.28
C ALA A 58 -10.64 -0.07 -4.28
N HIS A 59 -9.44 0.34 -3.87
CA HIS A 59 -8.94 1.71 -3.98
C HIS A 59 -7.42 1.76 -3.78
N THR A 60 -6.81 2.89 -4.10
CA THR A 60 -5.39 3.15 -3.85
C THR A 60 -5.25 4.42 -3.01
N ILE A 61 -4.78 4.28 -1.77
CA ILE A 61 -4.51 5.29 -0.73
C ILE A 61 -5.76 6.00 -0.20
N SER A 62 -6.56 6.60 -1.09
CA SER A 62 -7.77 7.31 -0.70
C SER A 62 -8.87 7.12 -1.73
N SER A 63 -9.87 6.34 -1.36
CA SER A 63 -11.09 6.16 -2.15
C SER A 63 -11.88 7.46 -2.33
N ALA A 64 -11.65 8.47 -1.50
CA ALA A 64 -12.32 9.76 -1.60
C ALA A 64 -11.59 10.75 -2.53
N ARG A 65 -10.27 10.63 -2.68
CA ARG A 65 -9.43 11.67 -3.32
C ARG A 65 -8.82 11.24 -4.64
N LEU A 66 -8.40 9.97 -4.74
CA LEU A 66 -7.62 9.48 -5.88
C LEU A 66 -8.48 8.59 -6.79
N ALA A 67 -8.27 8.72 -8.09
CA ALA A 67 -8.90 7.92 -9.13
C ALA A 67 -7.91 6.95 -9.79
N GLU A 68 -6.61 7.28 -9.80
CA GLU A 68 -5.54 6.41 -10.28
C GLU A 68 -4.20 6.83 -9.68
N VAL A 69 -3.32 5.86 -9.42
CA VAL A 69 -1.91 6.09 -9.09
C VAL A 69 -1.07 5.18 -9.99
N ARG A 70 -0.02 5.71 -10.59
CA ARG A 70 0.95 4.93 -11.39
C ARG A 70 2.36 5.17 -10.90
N LEU A 71 3.18 4.12 -10.98
CA LEU A 71 4.63 4.21 -10.83
C LEU A 71 5.27 3.74 -12.14
N ASN A 72 6.13 4.57 -12.71
CA ASN A 72 6.81 4.33 -14.00
C ASN A 72 5.83 3.93 -15.12
N GLY A 73 4.68 4.61 -15.18
CA GLY A 73 3.63 4.40 -16.19
C GLY A 73 2.66 3.23 -15.92
N SER A 74 2.96 2.35 -14.96
CA SER A 74 2.09 1.22 -14.61
C SER A 74 1.12 1.56 -13.46
N PRO A 75 -0.19 1.25 -13.56
CA PRO A 75 -1.12 1.37 -12.44
C PRO A 75 -0.67 0.53 -11.24
N VAL A 76 -0.84 1.07 -10.03
CA VAL A 76 -0.40 0.40 -8.81
C VAL A 76 -1.50 0.35 -7.74
N SER A 77 -1.50 -0.73 -6.98
CA SER A 77 -2.23 -0.85 -5.71
C SER A 77 -1.35 -0.41 -4.54
N GLU A 78 -1.95 -0.29 -3.35
CA GLU A 78 -1.20 -0.06 -2.11
C GLU A 78 -0.17 -1.16 -1.86
N ALA A 79 -0.48 -2.43 -2.21
CA ALA A 79 0.47 -3.53 -2.11
C ALA A 79 1.73 -3.27 -2.97
N VAL A 80 1.57 -2.80 -4.20
CA VAL A 80 2.70 -2.51 -5.09
C VAL A 80 3.49 -1.29 -4.64
N ILE A 81 2.82 -0.22 -4.19
CA ILE A 81 3.48 0.97 -3.62
C ILE A 81 4.33 0.58 -2.41
N ASN A 82 3.74 -0.18 -1.48
CA ASN A 82 4.41 -0.61 -0.26
C ASN A 82 5.55 -1.60 -0.54
N ALA A 83 5.38 -2.48 -1.53
CA ALA A 83 6.45 -3.37 -1.99
C ALA A 83 7.62 -2.60 -2.59
N ALA A 84 7.37 -1.52 -3.33
CA ALA A 84 8.41 -0.67 -3.88
C ALA A 84 9.16 0.13 -2.80
N ILE A 85 8.46 0.59 -1.75
CA ILE A 85 9.10 1.18 -0.56
C ILE A 85 9.96 0.14 0.16
N ALA A 86 9.45 -1.07 0.41
CA ALA A 86 10.23 -2.14 1.03
C ALA A 86 11.46 -2.54 0.19
N GLY A 87 11.29 -2.60 -1.14
CA GLY A 87 12.37 -2.92 -2.07
C GLY A 87 13.50 -1.90 -2.12
N HIS A 88 13.22 -0.63 -1.80
CA HIS A 88 14.26 0.39 -1.59
C HIS A 88 15.24 -0.03 -0.48
N PHE A 89 14.74 -0.65 0.58
CA PHE A 89 15.52 -1.17 1.71
C PHE A 89 15.97 -2.63 1.53
N ASN A 90 15.80 -3.21 0.33
CA ASN A 90 16.09 -4.62 0.03
C ASN A 90 15.25 -5.62 0.84
N VAL A 91 14.06 -5.25 1.29
CA VAL A 91 13.17 -6.13 2.04
C VAL A 91 12.13 -6.75 1.10
N PRO A 92 12.01 -8.09 1.01
CA PRO A 92 11.00 -8.74 0.20
C PRO A 92 9.62 -8.73 0.88
N ILE A 93 8.56 -8.72 0.07
CA ILE A 93 7.21 -9.03 0.56
C ILE A 93 7.02 -10.53 0.49
N ILE A 94 6.80 -11.17 1.63
CA ILE A 94 6.79 -12.64 1.72
C ILE A 94 5.36 -13.20 1.74
N MET A 95 4.39 -12.38 2.14
CA MET A 95 3.00 -12.80 2.25
C MET A 95 2.03 -11.62 2.13
N VAL A 96 0.86 -11.89 1.57
CA VAL A 96 -0.32 -11.02 1.59
C VAL A 96 -1.56 -11.78 2.07
N SER A 97 -2.40 -11.14 2.87
CA SER A 97 -3.73 -11.62 3.23
C SER A 97 -4.80 -10.60 2.89
N GLY A 98 -5.97 -11.08 2.48
CA GLY A 98 -7.07 -10.23 2.01
C GLY A 98 -8.15 -11.04 1.30
N ASP A 99 -8.79 -10.46 0.30
CA ASP A 99 -9.68 -11.21 -0.60
C ASP A 99 -8.90 -12.00 -1.66
N ASP A 100 -9.63 -12.78 -2.46
CA ASP A 100 -9.06 -13.57 -3.54
C ASP A 100 -8.43 -12.68 -4.64
N ALA A 101 -9.05 -11.52 -4.92
CA ALA A 101 -8.59 -10.59 -5.93
C ALA A 101 -7.26 -9.92 -5.54
N VAL A 102 -7.07 -9.47 -4.29
CA VAL A 102 -5.80 -8.84 -3.87
C VAL A 102 -4.64 -9.82 -3.87
N VAL A 103 -4.89 -11.10 -3.53
CA VAL A 103 -3.85 -12.13 -3.63
C VAL A 103 -3.44 -12.34 -5.08
N ARG A 104 -4.40 -12.39 -6.03
CA ARG A 104 -4.08 -12.47 -7.47
C ARG A 104 -3.32 -11.24 -7.96
N GLU A 105 -3.79 -10.04 -7.64
CA GLU A 105 -3.18 -8.78 -8.05
C GLU A 105 -1.75 -8.63 -7.52
N THR A 106 -1.54 -8.95 -6.24
CA THR A 106 -0.22 -8.89 -5.63
C THR A 106 0.74 -9.90 -6.27
N ARG A 107 0.29 -11.11 -6.57
CA ARG A 107 1.12 -12.12 -7.25
C ARG A 107 1.47 -11.74 -8.68
N SER A 108 0.54 -11.12 -9.39
CA SER A 108 0.80 -10.59 -10.74
C SER A 108 1.94 -9.57 -10.74
N ALA A 109 2.01 -8.74 -9.70
CA ALA A 109 3.05 -7.72 -9.57
C ALA A 109 4.37 -8.23 -8.97
N LEU A 110 4.31 -9.09 -7.95
CA LEU A 110 5.46 -9.43 -7.10
C LEU A 110 5.98 -10.87 -7.28
N GLY A 111 5.29 -11.71 -8.05
CA GLY A 111 5.61 -13.13 -8.21
C GLY A 111 4.93 -14.02 -7.18
N ASP A 112 5.54 -15.16 -6.84
CA ASP A 112 4.96 -16.22 -6.01
C ASP A 112 4.92 -15.89 -4.50
N VAL A 113 4.36 -14.73 -4.12
CA VAL A 113 4.15 -14.37 -2.71
C VAL A 113 3.12 -15.30 -2.06
N GLU A 114 3.31 -15.62 -0.77
CA GLU A 114 2.34 -16.44 -0.06
C GLU A 114 1.02 -15.69 0.13
N GLY A 115 -0.09 -16.39 -0.08
CA GLY A 115 -1.42 -15.80 -0.08
C GLY A 115 -2.33 -16.44 0.96
N ALA A 116 -2.94 -15.63 1.83
CA ALA A 116 -4.04 -16.07 2.70
C ALA A 116 -5.35 -15.39 2.30
N ILE A 117 -6.16 -16.10 1.52
CA ILE A 117 -7.48 -15.64 1.08
C ILE A 117 -8.49 -15.88 2.22
N VAL A 118 -8.94 -14.81 2.87
CA VAL A 118 -9.85 -14.87 4.02
C VAL A 118 -11.29 -14.46 3.69
N LYS A 119 -11.51 -13.96 2.47
CA LYS A 119 -12.82 -13.55 1.95
C LYS A 119 -12.84 -13.64 0.42
N TRP A 120 -14.03 -13.75 -0.16
CA TRP A 120 -14.27 -13.82 -1.60
C TRP A 120 -15.24 -12.72 -2.01
N SER A 121 -14.82 -11.88 -2.95
CA SER A 121 -15.59 -10.72 -3.38
C SER A 121 -16.83 -11.13 -4.20
N TYR A 122 -17.96 -10.48 -3.92
CA TYR A 122 -19.14 -10.46 -4.80
C TYR A 122 -19.38 -9.08 -5.41
N GLY A 123 -18.49 -8.12 -5.15
CA GLY A 123 -18.57 -6.74 -5.59
C GLY A 123 -17.96 -5.78 -4.58
N PHE A 124 -17.98 -4.48 -4.90
CA PHE A 124 -17.25 -3.47 -4.13
C PHE A 124 -17.60 -3.44 -2.62
N HIS A 125 -18.84 -3.74 -2.24
CA HIS A 125 -19.33 -3.67 -0.86
C HIS A 125 -19.75 -5.02 -0.27
N SER A 126 -19.56 -6.13 -0.97
CA SER A 126 -20.07 -7.44 -0.54
C SER A 126 -19.04 -8.55 -0.74
N ALA A 127 -18.89 -9.40 0.27
CA ALA A 127 -18.01 -10.54 0.20
C ALA A 127 -18.53 -11.68 1.10
N ARG A 128 -18.26 -12.92 0.69
CA ARG A 128 -18.33 -14.08 1.58
C ARG A 128 -17.05 -14.13 2.40
N THR A 129 -17.14 -14.25 3.72
CA THR A 129 -15.97 -14.16 4.61
C THR A 129 -15.82 -15.42 5.45
N LEU A 130 -14.58 -15.76 5.81
CA LEU A 130 -14.32 -16.72 6.88
C LEU A 130 -14.69 -16.11 8.24
N THR A 131 -15.05 -16.96 9.21
CA THR A 131 -15.14 -16.50 10.61
C THR A 131 -13.74 -16.10 11.11
N PRO A 132 -13.64 -15.21 12.12
CA PRO A 132 -12.34 -14.73 12.61
C PRO A 132 -11.37 -15.85 12.99
N VAL A 133 -11.83 -16.88 13.71
CA VAL A 133 -10.97 -18.01 14.15
C VAL A 133 -10.40 -18.80 12.97
N ALA A 134 -11.22 -19.02 11.92
CA ALA A 134 -10.78 -19.68 10.70
C ALA A 134 -9.75 -18.82 9.93
N ALA A 135 -10.00 -17.51 9.82
CA ALA A 135 -9.07 -16.57 9.20
C ALA A 135 -7.72 -16.52 9.94
N TYR A 136 -7.73 -16.50 11.28
CA TYR A 136 -6.50 -16.51 12.09
C TYR A 136 -5.67 -17.77 11.87
N SER A 137 -6.33 -18.92 11.80
CA SER A 137 -5.67 -20.21 11.54
C SER A 137 -5.03 -20.23 10.14
N LEU A 138 -5.76 -19.76 9.12
CA LEU A 138 -5.24 -19.68 7.75
C LEU A 138 -4.05 -18.72 7.64
N ILE A 139 -4.16 -17.53 8.23
CA ILE A 139 -3.06 -16.55 8.24
C ILE A 139 -1.84 -17.14 8.95
N ARG A 140 -2.03 -17.80 10.11
CA ARG A 140 -0.93 -18.44 10.85
C ARG A 140 -0.17 -19.46 10.00
N GLU A 141 -0.89 -20.33 9.28
CA GLU A 141 -0.26 -21.32 8.41
C GLU A 141 0.42 -20.66 7.19
N GLY A 142 -0.19 -19.62 6.62
CA GLY A 142 0.44 -18.82 5.55
C GLY A 142 1.75 -18.18 5.98
N VAL A 143 1.79 -17.60 7.19
CA VAL A 143 3.02 -16.97 7.74
C VAL A 143 4.11 -18.01 7.95
N LYS A 144 3.79 -19.19 8.50
CA LYS A 144 4.77 -20.27 8.66
C LYS A 144 5.39 -20.70 7.32
N LYS A 145 4.56 -20.86 6.28
CA LYS A 145 5.02 -21.20 4.92
C LYS A 145 5.93 -20.12 4.36
N ALA A 146 5.52 -18.85 4.47
CA ALA A 146 6.29 -17.71 3.98
C ALA A 146 7.66 -17.62 4.65
N ILE A 147 7.72 -17.75 5.99
CA ILE A 147 8.99 -17.70 6.73
C ILE A 147 9.89 -18.88 6.36
N ALA A 148 9.34 -20.09 6.23
CA ALA A 148 10.13 -21.29 5.89
C ALA A 148 10.86 -21.16 4.53
N ARG A 149 10.33 -20.34 3.63
CA ARG A 149 10.89 -20.09 2.29
C ARG A 149 11.33 -18.65 2.07
N ILE A 150 11.64 -17.91 3.15
CA ILE A 150 11.93 -16.47 3.09
C ILE A 150 13.01 -16.09 2.05
N LYS A 151 13.98 -16.99 1.81
CA LYS A 151 15.07 -16.82 0.86
C LYS A 151 14.64 -16.89 -0.62
N ASP A 152 13.44 -17.39 -0.91
CA ASP A 152 12.91 -17.51 -2.26
C ASP A 152 12.36 -16.18 -2.79
N PHE A 153 11.92 -15.30 -1.89
CA PHE A 153 11.30 -14.02 -2.25
C PHE A 153 12.36 -12.97 -2.58
N LYS A 154 12.08 -12.14 -3.58
CA LYS A 154 12.97 -11.08 -4.02
C LYS A 154 12.36 -9.70 -3.72
N PRO A 155 13.16 -8.71 -3.29
CA PRO A 155 12.69 -7.35 -3.13
C PRO A 155 12.17 -6.78 -4.45
N PHE A 156 11.03 -6.08 -4.41
CA PHE A 156 10.44 -5.45 -5.59
C PHE A 156 11.11 -4.09 -5.84
N LYS A 157 11.99 -4.03 -6.84
CA LYS A 157 12.77 -2.82 -7.15
C LYS A 157 12.25 -2.12 -8.40
N LEU A 158 12.00 -0.82 -8.26
CA LEU A 158 11.70 0.06 -9.39
C LEU A 158 12.98 0.67 -9.96
N LYS A 159 12.95 0.98 -11.26
CA LYS A 159 13.98 1.82 -11.89
C LYS A 159 13.84 3.26 -11.38
N THR A 160 14.98 3.87 -11.09
CA THR A 160 15.09 5.28 -10.68
C THR A 160 15.57 6.16 -11.85
N PRO A 161 15.18 7.44 -11.93
CA PRO A 161 14.22 8.11 -11.04
C PRO A 161 12.81 7.50 -11.20
N VAL A 162 12.01 7.58 -10.13
CA VAL A 162 10.67 7.02 -10.13
C VAL A 162 9.69 8.10 -10.59
N GLN A 163 8.99 7.83 -11.69
CA GLN A 163 7.89 8.67 -12.15
C GLN A 163 6.61 8.27 -11.40
N LEU A 164 6.02 9.23 -10.71
CA LEU A 164 4.71 9.12 -10.09
C LEU A 164 3.69 9.87 -10.96
N ASP A 165 2.65 9.18 -11.40
CA ASP A 165 1.47 9.81 -11.99
C ASP A 165 0.29 9.66 -11.03
N VAL A 166 -0.42 10.75 -10.74
CA VAL A 166 -1.60 10.74 -9.86
C VAL A 166 -2.76 11.39 -10.58
N ARG A 167 -3.89 10.66 -10.66
CA ARG A 167 -5.17 11.21 -11.10
C ARG A 167 -6.06 11.42 -9.88
N PHE A 168 -6.50 12.65 -9.68
CA PHE A 168 -7.45 13.03 -8.63
C PHE A 168 -8.90 12.90 -9.12
N LYS A 169 -9.82 12.75 -8.17
CA LYS A 169 -11.27 12.78 -8.46
C LYS A 169 -11.80 14.19 -8.73
N ASN A 170 -11.10 15.21 -8.24
CA ASN A 170 -11.46 16.62 -8.40
C ASN A 170 -10.33 17.37 -9.13
N TYR A 171 -10.66 18.44 -9.84
CA TYR A 171 -9.69 19.22 -10.63
C TYR A 171 -8.77 20.11 -9.79
N ARG A 172 -9.27 20.64 -8.66
CA ARG A 172 -8.56 21.64 -7.84
C ARG A 172 -7.21 21.17 -7.30
N PRO A 173 -7.03 19.93 -6.78
CA PRO A 173 -5.72 19.45 -6.35
C PRO A 173 -4.66 19.50 -7.46
N ALA A 174 -5.00 19.08 -8.68
CA ALA A 174 -4.07 19.11 -9.82
C ALA A 174 -3.70 20.54 -10.21
N GLU A 175 -4.65 21.48 -10.17
CA GLU A 175 -4.40 22.89 -10.42
C GLU A 175 -3.46 23.54 -9.40
N VAL A 176 -3.73 23.35 -8.10
CA VAL A 176 -2.92 23.94 -7.03
C VAL A 176 -1.53 23.35 -6.99
N LEU A 177 -1.39 22.03 -7.17
CA LEU A 177 -0.08 21.37 -7.17
C LEU A 177 0.79 21.80 -8.37
N ALA A 178 0.19 22.22 -9.48
CA ALA A 178 0.91 22.74 -10.65
C ALA A 178 1.67 24.06 -10.37
N TYR A 179 1.38 24.74 -9.24
CA TYR A 179 2.15 25.91 -8.82
C TYR A 179 3.54 25.55 -8.28
N LEU A 180 3.77 24.28 -7.94
CA LEU A 180 5.08 23.78 -7.54
C LEU A 180 5.92 23.49 -8.80
N PRO A 181 7.13 24.04 -8.95
CA PRO A 181 7.95 23.87 -10.16
C PRO A 181 8.42 22.43 -10.40
N ILE A 182 8.30 21.56 -9.38
CA ILE A 182 8.63 20.13 -9.44
C ILE A 182 7.45 19.26 -9.90
N VAL A 183 6.27 19.85 -10.14
CA VAL A 183 5.05 19.15 -10.53
C VAL A 183 4.63 19.57 -11.93
N GLU A 184 4.44 18.59 -12.81
CA GLU A 184 3.85 18.81 -14.13
C GLU A 184 2.36 18.46 -14.08
N ARG A 185 1.49 19.39 -14.48
CA ARG A 185 0.05 19.09 -14.67
C ARG A 185 -0.17 18.59 -16.09
N THR A 186 -0.60 17.34 -16.23
CA THR A 186 -0.76 16.70 -17.54
C THR A 186 -2.17 16.81 -18.12
N ASP A 187 -3.18 16.95 -17.25
CA ASP A 187 -4.56 17.25 -17.64
C ASP A 187 -5.31 17.98 -16.52
N SER A 188 -6.64 18.12 -16.66
CA SER A 188 -7.46 18.82 -15.66
C SER A 188 -7.47 18.16 -14.28
N HIS A 189 -7.16 16.87 -14.17
CA HIS A 189 -7.27 16.04 -12.96
C HIS A 189 -5.96 15.34 -12.57
N SER A 190 -4.90 15.47 -13.36
CA SER A 190 -3.72 14.61 -13.24
C SER A 190 -2.43 15.41 -13.16
N ILE A 191 -1.51 14.90 -12.35
CA ILE A 191 -0.15 15.43 -12.22
C ILE A 191 0.87 14.32 -12.47
N LYS A 192 2.10 14.76 -12.78
CA LYS A 192 3.32 13.98 -12.73
C LYS A 192 4.31 14.60 -11.77
N TYR A 193 5.05 13.73 -11.09
CA TYR A 193 6.19 14.08 -10.24
C TYR A 193 7.29 13.05 -10.45
N SER A 194 8.55 13.50 -10.54
CA SER A 194 9.72 12.62 -10.64
C SER A 194 10.53 12.70 -9.35
N GLY A 195 10.53 11.61 -8.58
CA GLY A 195 11.34 11.48 -7.38
C GLY A 195 12.62 10.70 -7.65
N LYS A 196 13.70 11.01 -6.94
CA LYS A 196 14.99 10.31 -7.11
C LYS A 196 14.90 8.83 -6.73
N ASP A 197 14.02 8.50 -5.79
CA ASP A 197 13.79 7.16 -5.25
C ASP A 197 12.37 7.03 -4.66
N MET A 198 12.03 5.84 -4.16
CA MET A 198 10.71 5.58 -3.55
C MET A 198 10.49 6.27 -2.21
N VAL A 199 11.55 6.64 -1.47
CA VAL A 199 11.40 7.38 -0.21
C VAL A 199 10.93 8.80 -0.51
N GLU A 200 11.50 9.45 -1.53
CA GLU A 200 11.08 10.77 -1.98
C GLU A 200 9.65 10.74 -2.54
N VAL A 201 9.33 9.75 -3.40
CA VAL A 201 7.97 9.55 -3.91
C VAL A 201 6.96 9.32 -2.78
N SER A 202 7.30 8.49 -1.77
CA SER A 202 6.43 8.26 -0.61
C SER A 202 6.13 9.55 0.17
N LYS A 203 7.15 10.38 0.40
CA LYS A 203 6.99 11.68 1.08
C LYS A 203 6.10 12.62 0.27
N PHE A 204 6.27 12.65 -1.05
CA PHE A 204 5.44 13.46 -1.94
C PHE A 204 3.98 12.98 -1.90
N ILE A 205 3.74 11.67 -2.00
CA ILE A 205 2.40 11.09 -1.87
C ILE A 205 1.78 11.47 -0.52
N GLN A 206 2.50 11.27 0.59
CA GLN A 206 2.04 11.63 1.93
C GLN A 206 1.64 13.11 1.99
N PHE A 207 2.46 14.01 1.44
CA PHE A 207 2.16 15.44 1.39
C PHE A 207 0.85 15.71 0.64
N ILE A 208 0.71 15.25 -0.61
CA ILE A 208 -0.49 15.55 -1.41
C ILE A 208 -1.76 14.91 -0.86
N THR A 209 -1.64 13.87 -0.03
CA THR A 209 -2.80 13.19 0.58
C THR A 209 -3.11 13.64 2.00
N THR A 210 -2.24 14.39 2.67
CA THR A 210 -2.42 14.76 4.08
C THR A 210 -2.33 16.24 4.36
N TYR A 211 -1.62 17.02 3.53
CA TYR A 211 -1.55 18.47 3.73
C TYR A 211 -2.93 19.11 3.64
N GLU A 212 -3.27 19.90 4.65
CA GLU A 212 -4.43 20.77 4.67
C GLU A 212 -4.07 22.12 5.31
N PRO A 213 -4.75 23.23 4.93
CA PRO A 213 -4.39 24.56 5.42
C PRO A 213 -4.49 24.73 6.94
N GLY A 214 -5.33 23.93 7.62
CA GLY A 214 -5.61 24.04 9.05
C GLY A 214 -4.75 23.13 9.94
N LEU A 215 -3.53 22.79 9.53
CA LEU A 215 -2.59 22.00 10.33
C LEU A 215 -2.14 22.81 11.57
N GLU A 216 -2.93 22.72 12.63
CA GLU A 216 -2.61 23.16 13.99
C GLU A 216 -2.64 21.93 14.92
N PRO A 217 -1.79 21.86 15.98
CA PRO A 217 -1.73 20.72 16.90
C PRO A 217 -3.05 20.40 17.63
#